data_AF-A0A4Q8A9G2-F1
#
_entry.id   AF-A0A4Q8A9G2-F1
#
_cell.length_a   1.000
_cell.length_b   1.000
_cell.length_c   1.000
_cell.angle_alpha   90.00
_cell.angle_beta   90.00
_cell.angle_gamma   90.00
#
_symmetry.space_group_name_H-M   'P 1'
#
loop_
_entity.id
_entity.type
_entity.pdbx_description
1 polymer ?
#
loop_
_entity_poly.entity_id
_entity_poly.type
_entity_poly.pdbx_seq_one_letter_code
_entity_poly.pdbx_strand_id
1 'polypeptide(L)' 'MGKHMGNVEHETSLEHAMEMADGNLKEAKRLLDKARAYYEAGDIDEERLKSIERLYELASEDAQRTHHEV' A
#
# COMPACT_ATOMS: atom_id res chain seq x y z
N MET A 1 -8.24 -39.17 -14.61
CA MET A 1 -7.31 -38.04 -14.41
C MET A 1 -8.15 -36.79 -14.23
N GLY A 2 -8.12 -36.18 -13.06
CA GLY A 2 -8.92 -34.99 -12.75
C GLY A 2 -8.43 -34.43 -11.43
N LYS A 3 -7.22 -33.84 -11.46
CA LYS A 3 -6.59 -33.31 -10.26
C LYS A 3 -7.04 -31.86 -10.11
N HIS A 4 -7.85 -31.60 -9.08
CA HIS A 4 -8.09 -30.26 -8.56
C HIS A 4 -6.76 -29.57 -8.30
N MET A 5 -6.46 -28.53 -9.06
CA MET A 5 -5.24 -27.72 -8.93
C MET A 5 -5.55 -26.22 -8.92
N GLY A 6 -6.82 -25.82 -8.76
CA GLY A 6 -7.25 -24.43 -8.88
C GLY A 6 -7.15 -23.59 -7.61
N ASN A 7 -7.15 -24.21 -6.42
CA ASN A 7 -7.36 -23.43 -5.18
C ASN A 7 -6.05 -22.99 -4.50
N VAL A 8 -4.97 -23.76 -4.65
CA VAL A 8 -3.69 -23.51 -3.95
C VAL A 8 -2.93 -22.33 -4.57
N GLU A 9 -3.02 -22.14 -5.89
CA GLU A 9 -2.36 -21.02 -6.57
C GLU A 9 -3.03 -19.68 -6.24
N HIS A 10 -4.36 -19.66 -6.06
CA HIS A 10 -5.11 -18.46 -5.71
C HIS A 10 -4.88 -18.00 -4.27
N GLU A 11 -4.89 -18.92 -3.30
CA GLU A 11 -4.59 -18.61 -1.89
C GLU A 11 -3.18 -18.02 -1.73
N THR A 12 -2.18 -18.61 -2.38
CA THR A 12 -0.79 -18.09 -2.37
C THR A 12 -0.68 -16.71 -3.04
N SER A 13 -1.48 -16.46 -4.08
CA SER A 13 -1.48 -15.16 -4.78
C SER A 13 -2.17 -14.05 -3.98
N LEU A 14 -3.22 -14.37 -3.21
CA LEU A 14 -3.92 -13.42 -2.36
C LEU A 14 -3.10 -13.08 -1.12
N GLU A 15 -2.53 -14.08 -0.44
CA GLU A 15 -1.63 -13.87 0.71
C GLU A 15 -0.44 -12.98 0.30
N HIS A 16 0.16 -13.24 -0.86
CA HIS A 16 1.21 -12.38 -1.40
C HIS A 16 0.74 -10.96 -1.74
N ALA A 17 -0.47 -10.81 -2.30
CA ALA A 17 -1.05 -9.49 -2.56
C ALA A 17 -1.29 -8.71 -1.27
N MET A 18 -1.74 -9.38 -0.19
CA MET A 18 -1.93 -8.78 1.13
C MET A 18 -0.61 -8.31 1.72
N GLU A 19 0.43 -9.17 1.69
CA GLU A 19 1.76 -8.81 2.16
C GLU A 19 2.34 -7.60 1.41
N MET A 20 2.14 -7.55 0.09
CA MET A 20 2.57 -6.41 -0.72
C MET A 20 1.78 -5.14 -0.38
N ALA A 21 0.45 -5.24 -0.22
CA ALA A 21 -0.39 -4.08 0.11
C ALA A 21 -0.04 -3.50 1.49
N ASP A 22 0.18 -4.37 2.49
CA ASP A 22 0.64 -3.97 3.82
C ASP A 22 2.04 -3.34 3.79
N GLY A 23 2.95 -3.91 2.98
CA GLY A 23 4.29 -3.37 2.74
C GLY A 23 4.24 -1.97 2.10
N ASN A 24 3.38 -1.80 1.09
CA ASN A 24 3.19 -0.53 0.40
C ASN A 24 2.61 0.54 1.34
N LEU A 25 1.59 0.20 2.13
CA LEU A 25 1.00 1.11 3.12
C LEU A 25 2.04 1.58 4.15
N LYS A 26 2.86 0.65 4.65
CA LYS A 26 3.92 0.96 5.61
C LYS A 26 4.95 1.92 5.02
N GLU A 27 5.38 1.71 3.78
CA GLU A 27 6.36 2.60 3.15
C GLU A 27 5.75 3.96 2.79
N ALA A 28 4.52 4.00 2.27
CA ALA A 28 3.80 5.25 2.01
C ALA A 28 3.65 6.09 3.30
N LYS A 29 3.38 5.46 4.44
CA LYS A 29 3.37 6.14 5.74
C LYS A 29 4.73 6.72 6.11
N ARG A 30 5.82 5.96 5.95
CA ARG A 30 7.18 6.47 6.22
C ARG A 30 7.53 7.66 5.32
N LEU A 31 7.11 7.63 4.06
CA LEU A 31 7.31 8.73 3.12
C LEU A 31 6.50 9.96 3.54
N LEU A 32 5.25 9.79 3.98
CA LEU A 32 4.41 10.89 4.46
C LEU A 32 4.98 11.53 5.72
N ASP A 33 5.44 10.74 6.69
CA ASP A 33 6.05 11.26 7.92
C ASP A 33 7.31 12.09 7.59
N LYS A 34 8.16 11.62 6.66
CA LYS A 34 9.31 12.39 6.17
C LYS A 34 8.90 13.64 5.40
N ALA A 35 7.88 13.55 4.56
CA ALA A 35 7.39 14.68 3.78
C ALA A 35 6.87 15.81 4.67
N ARG A 36 6.18 15.48 5.77
CA ARG A 36 5.75 16.46 6.77
C ARG A 36 6.94 17.19 7.39
N ALA A 37 7.97 16.46 7.79
CA ALA A 37 9.19 17.07 8.33
C ALA A 37 9.90 17.97 7.29
N TYR A 38 9.99 17.55 6.03
CA TYR A 38 10.57 18.36 4.96
C TYR A 38 9.73 19.59 4.62
N TYR A 39 8.40 19.49 4.68
CA TYR A 39 7.52 20.64 4.48
C TYR A 39 7.67 21.66 5.61
N GLU A 40 7.74 21.21 6.87
CA GLU A 40 8.01 22.07 8.02
C GLU A 40 9.39 22.75 7.93
N ALA A 41 10.39 22.07 7.36
CA ALA A 41 11.72 22.63 7.10
C ALA A 41 11.74 23.59 5.89
N GLY A 42 10.70 23.61 5.06
CA GLY A 42 10.65 24.37 3.81
C GLY A 42 11.43 23.74 2.65
N ASP A 43 11.84 22.48 2.77
CA ASP A 43 12.60 21.73 1.75
C ASP A 43 11.72 21.26 0.59
N ILE A 44 10.40 21.15 0.81
CA ILE A 44 9.40 20.82 -0.21
C ILE A 44 8.21 21.77 -0.12
N ASP A 45 7.52 21.94 -1.23
CA ASP A 45 6.28 22.73 -1.30
C ASP A 45 5.03 21.92 -0.90
N GLU A 46 3.91 22.64 -0.79
CA GLU A 46 2.62 22.06 -0.43
C GLU A 46 2.12 21.07 -1.50
N GLU A 47 2.44 21.31 -2.78
CA GLU A 47 2.06 20.41 -3.88
C GLU A 47 2.72 19.04 -3.72
N ARG A 48 4.01 19.03 -3.37
CA ARG A 48 4.77 17.81 -3.10
C ARG A 48 4.22 17.08 -1.88
N LEU A 49 3.93 17.78 -0.78
CA LEU A 49 3.29 17.16 0.39
C LEU A 49 1.96 16.50 0.02
N LYS A 50 1.08 17.22 -0.69
CA LYS A 50 -0.22 16.68 -1.16
C LYS A 50 -0.08 15.47 -2.07
N SER A 51 0.95 15.40 -2.90
CA SER A 51 1.18 14.21 -3.74
C SER A 51 1.49 12.97 -2.92
N ILE A 52 2.22 13.13 -1.80
CA ILE A 52 2.62 12.04 -0.91
C ILE A 52 1.43 11.64 0.00
N GLU A 53 0.59 12.59 0.39
CA GLU A 53 -0.68 12.32 1.06
C GLU A 53 -1.59 11.45 0.20
N ARG A 54 -1.78 11.80 -1.09
CA ARG A 54 -2.55 10.98 -2.03
C ARG A 54 -1.97 9.58 -2.23
N LEU A 55 -0.64 9.44 -2.22
CA LEU A 55 0.01 8.13 -2.30
C LEU A 55 -0.33 7.26 -1.08
N TYR A 56 -0.32 7.85 0.12
CA TYR A 56 -0.72 7.16 1.34
C TYR A 56 -2.20 6.76 1.34
N GLU A 57 -3.08 7.66 0.90
CA GLU A 57 -4.51 7.37 0.75
C GLU A 57 -4.73 6.17 -0.19
N LEU A 58 -4.10 6.18 -1.37
CA LEU A 58 -4.21 5.09 -2.33
C LEU A 58 -3.71 3.75 -1.77
N ALA A 59 -2.55 3.76 -1.08
CA ALA A 59 -2.01 2.55 -0.46
C ALA A 59 -2.91 2.03 0.68
N SER A 60 -3.56 2.94 1.42
CA SER A 60 -4.51 2.58 2.47
C SER A 60 -5.78 1.96 1.90
N GLU A 61 -6.32 2.52 0.82
CA GLU A 61 -7.47 1.96 0.12
C GLU A 61 -7.16 0.61 -0.52
N ASP A 62 -5.94 0.42 -1.03
CA ASP A 62 -5.49 -0.85 -1.60
C ASP A 62 -5.42 -1.95 -0.54
N ALA A 63 -4.73 -1.70 0.58
CA ALA A 63 -4.67 -2.64 1.69
C ALA A 63 -6.07 -2.99 2.20
N GLN A 64 -6.95 -2.00 2.38
CA GLN A 64 -8.33 -2.25 2.81
C GLN A 64 -9.13 -3.14 1.86
N ARG A 65 -8.92 -3.00 0.54
CA ARG A 65 -9.57 -3.85 -0.47
C ARG A 65 -9.03 -5.28 -0.41
N THR A 66 -7.71 -5.45 -0.34
CA THR A 66 -7.10 -6.79 -0.29
C THR A 66 -7.48 -7.55 0.98
N HIS A 67 -7.64 -6.87 2.12
CA HIS A 67 -8.13 -7.48 3.36
C HIS A 67 -9.64 -7.80 3.35
N HIS A 68 -10.45 -7.11 2.52
CA HIS A 68 -11.89 -7.38 2.38
C HIS A 68 -12.22 -8.45 1.32
N GLU A 69 -11.29 -8.78 0.43
CA GLU A 69 -11.45 -9.87 -0.56
C GLU A 69 -11.25 -11.28 0.04
N VAL A 70 -11.02 -11.37 1.35
CA VAL A 70 -10.79 -12.61 2.13
C VAL A 70 -12.07 -13.14 2.78
#